data_AF-A0A5M8FKE0-F1
#
_entry.id   AF-A0A5M8FKE0-F1
#
_cell.length_a   1.000
_cell.length_b   1.000
_cell.length_c   1.000
_cell.angle_alpha   90.00
_cell.angle_beta   90.00
_cell.angle_gamma   90.00
#
_symmetry.space_group_name_H-M   'P 1'
#
loop_
_entity.id
_entity.type
_entity.pdbx_description
1 polymer ?
#
loop_
_entity_poly.entity_id
_entity_poly.type
_entity_poly.pdbx_seq_one_letter_code
_entity_poly.pdbx_strand_id
1 'polypeptide(L)'
;MRLFHSIFGAHHHPAAYPASLVDLAIERAVDATDARLRLLAGYRKQLRRPVMAAIDHVIALVDAIGEPVPTGIRGYADEPRLAAVFASPADMLERLGSDQALADLLSDSATAAAERLPQRPAPRFAHHSVAVPVAGTGKGLMGQGGGNDDDPGQETNHVFALLLCKRSERTVLGVDLVDDRITRDVRQVAVSFDRHRLLDPMLSETEHRRHLKRRGFDHLLTLALTRMAEVQVEEADLLRQRDLLRRKRAALQRGGWSFEAGDAGRPDPAALQTELEAITQRLSALGADNNLLRTHLRIVVEVLQDAPQQLWAEPLTLSLDAMNIQRDANDASARHVHLWELCTAAGRRETMLPLNIPVAELPAHEDLVTAARRYLY
;
A
#
# COMPACT_ATOMS: atom_id res chain seq x y z
N MET A 1 4.86 -19.46 -5.36
CA MET A 1 4.05 -18.99 -4.20
C MET A 1 4.53 -19.48 -2.81
N ARG A 2 5.35 -20.54 -2.65
CA ARG A 2 5.80 -21.04 -1.31
C ARG A 2 6.94 -20.25 -0.61
N LEU A 3 7.45 -19.21 -1.24
CA LEU A 3 8.73 -18.57 -0.88
C LEU A 3 8.60 -17.61 0.32
N PHE A 4 7.61 -16.72 0.28
CA PHE A 4 7.30 -15.76 1.37
C PHE A 4 6.63 -16.41 2.57
N HIS A 5 6.10 -17.63 2.36
CA HIS A 5 5.68 -18.51 3.43
C HIS A 5 6.83 -18.93 4.37
N SER A 6 8.08 -18.83 3.87
CA SER A 6 9.26 -19.10 4.68
C SER A 6 9.86 -17.81 5.24
N ILE A 7 9.93 -16.74 4.42
CA ILE A 7 10.57 -15.46 4.80
C ILE A 7 9.89 -14.79 6.00
N PHE A 8 8.57 -14.76 6.00
CA PHE A 8 7.76 -14.10 7.02
C PHE A 8 6.95 -15.11 7.83
N GLY A 9 7.43 -16.34 7.96
CA GLY A 9 6.84 -17.38 8.81
C GLY A 9 7.09 -17.15 10.29
N ALA A 10 6.20 -17.71 11.13
CA ALA A 10 6.13 -17.50 12.57
C ALA A 10 7.51 -17.49 13.27
N HIS A 11 7.72 -16.44 14.07
CA HIS A 11 8.83 -16.24 15.02
C HIS A 11 10.25 -16.53 14.50
N HIS A 12 10.71 -15.80 13.49
CA HIS A 12 12.15 -15.69 13.28
C HIS A 12 12.73 -14.68 14.27
N HIS A 13 13.59 -15.16 15.18
CA HIS A 13 14.38 -14.28 16.03
C HIS A 13 15.31 -13.41 15.14
N PRO A 14 15.51 -12.12 15.49
CA PRO A 14 16.36 -11.19 14.74
C PRO A 14 17.86 -11.57 14.65
N ALA A 15 18.25 -12.75 15.15
CA ALA A 15 19.65 -13.14 15.30
C ALA A 15 20.25 -13.89 14.09
N ALA A 16 19.45 -14.54 13.23
CA ALA A 16 19.99 -15.13 11.99
C ALA A 16 18.87 -15.58 11.02
N TYR A 17 18.69 -14.87 9.92
CA TYR A 17 17.93 -15.40 8.79
C TYR A 17 18.67 -16.59 8.16
N PRO A 18 17.99 -17.69 7.80
CA PRO A 18 18.62 -18.77 7.05
C PRO A 18 19.24 -18.22 5.76
N ALA A 19 20.45 -18.68 5.42
CA ALA A 19 21.20 -18.14 4.29
C ALA A 19 20.40 -18.19 2.97
N SER A 20 19.60 -19.25 2.77
CA SER A 20 18.72 -19.43 1.62
C SER A 20 17.64 -18.35 1.49
N LEU A 21 17.12 -17.84 2.61
CA LEU A 21 16.14 -16.75 2.62
C LEU A 21 16.80 -15.43 2.20
N VAL A 22 17.99 -15.15 2.75
CA VAL A 22 18.73 -13.93 2.40
C VAL A 22 19.13 -13.95 0.93
N ASP A 23 19.61 -15.09 0.42
CA ASP A 23 19.96 -15.24 -0.98
C ASP A 23 18.74 -15.04 -1.89
N LEU A 24 17.58 -15.55 -1.50
CA LEU A 24 16.34 -15.36 -2.25
C LEU A 24 15.88 -13.89 -2.25
N ALA A 25 16.01 -13.19 -1.12
CA ALA A 25 15.68 -11.77 -1.02
C ALA A 25 16.65 -10.90 -1.84
N ILE A 26 17.93 -11.28 -1.91
CA ILE A 26 18.92 -10.68 -2.82
C ILE A 26 18.49 -10.87 -4.27
N GLU A 27 18.15 -12.10 -4.68
CA GLU A 27 17.73 -12.35 -6.07
C GLU A 27 16.43 -11.60 -6.40
N ARG A 28 15.48 -11.52 -5.47
CA ARG A 28 14.28 -10.67 -5.63
C ARG A 28 14.64 -9.21 -5.84
N ALA A 29 15.56 -8.67 -5.04
CA ALA A 29 15.99 -7.28 -5.18
C ALA A 29 16.59 -7.02 -6.57
N VAL A 30 17.40 -7.94 -7.07
CA VAL A 30 17.99 -7.87 -8.41
C VAL A 30 16.94 -8.00 -9.51
N ASP A 31 16.01 -8.96 -9.40
CA ASP A 31 14.95 -9.17 -10.39
C ASP A 31 13.97 -7.99 -10.46
N ALA A 32 13.68 -7.39 -9.32
CA ALA A 32 12.77 -6.25 -9.23
C ALA A 32 13.44 -4.91 -9.59
N THR A 33 14.77 -4.82 -9.71
CA THR A 33 15.48 -3.56 -10.00
C THR A 33 16.17 -3.60 -11.36
N ASP A 34 17.39 -4.14 -11.43
CA ASP A 34 18.13 -4.35 -12.68
C ASP A 34 18.75 -5.76 -12.69
N ALA A 35 18.21 -6.64 -13.52
CA ALA A 35 18.66 -8.02 -13.64
C ALA A 35 20.14 -8.14 -14.07
N ARG A 36 20.71 -7.09 -14.72
CA ARG A 36 22.11 -7.05 -15.15
C ARG A 36 23.08 -6.85 -13.99
N LEU A 37 22.61 -6.54 -12.77
CA LEU A 37 23.46 -6.50 -11.57
C LEU A 37 24.18 -7.84 -11.32
N ARG A 38 23.66 -8.95 -11.86
CA ARG A 38 24.32 -10.26 -11.84
C ARG A 38 25.68 -10.30 -12.52
N LEU A 39 25.95 -9.36 -13.42
CA LEU A 39 27.23 -9.24 -14.12
C LEU A 39 28.34 -8.66 -13.23
N LEU A 40 27.99 -8.00 -12.11
CA LEU A 40 28.95 -7.42 -11.19
C LEU A 40 29.50 -8.47 -10.22
N ALA A 41 30.83 -8.63 -10.19
CA ALA A 41 31.48 -9.50 -9.23
C ALA A 41 31.17 -9.07 -7.78
N GLY A 42 30.69 -10.02 -6.97
CA GLY A 42 30.45 -9.81 -5.55
C GLY A 42 29.15 -9.06 -5.20
N TYR A 43 28.21 -8.85 -6.15
CA TYR A 43 26.95 -8.15 -5.87
C TYR A 43 26.17 -8.78 -4.70
N ARG A 44 26.11 -10.12 -4.61
CA ARG A 44 25.44 -10.84 -3.51
C ARG A 44 26.03 -10.48 -2.14
N LYS A 45 27.36 -10.39 -2.05
CA LYS A 45 28.06 -10.03 -0.82
C LYS A 45 27.74 -8.59 -0.40
N GLN A 46 27.65 -7.68 -1.38
CA GLN A 46 27.31 -6.27 -1.12
C GLN A 46 25.85 -6.10 -0.70
N LEU A 47 24.91 -6.83 -1.30
CA LEU A 47 23.48 -6.74 -0.99
C LEU A 47 23.07 -7.47 0.29
N ARG A 48 23.87 -8.42 0.79
CA ARG A 48 23.50 -9.24 1.96
C ARG A 48 23.09 -8.42 3.18
N ARG A 49 23.93 -7.47 3.61
CA ARG A 49 23.65 -6.64 4.80
C ARG A 49 22.51 -5.63 4.56
N PRO A 50 22.49 -4.87 3.44
CA PRO A 50 21.37 -3.99 3.11
C PRO A 50 20.02 -4.71 3.06
N VAL A 51 19.96 -5.89 2.44
CA VAL A 51 18.73 -6.69 2.37
C VAL A 51 18.24 -7.11 3.75
N MET A 52 19.14 -7.56 4.65
CA MET A 52 18.76 -7.90 6.02
C MET A 52 18.22 -6.68 6.77
N ALA A 53 18.90 -5.53 6.68
CA ALA A 53 18.44 -4.30 7.32
C ALA A 53 17.05 -3.86 6.84
N ALA A 54 16.78 -3.97 5.53
CA ALA A 54 15.46 -3.68 4.97
C ALA A 54 14.38 -4.65 5.48
N ILE A 55 14.69 -5.95 5.58
CA ILE A 55 13.75 -6.95 6.10
C ILE A 55 13.45 -6.67 7.58
N ASP A 56 14.47 -6.45 8.41
CA ASP A 56 14.33 -6.13 9.83
C ASP A 56 13.43 -4.91 10.03
N HIS A 57 13.71 -3.85 9.27
CA HIS A 57 12.94 -2.61 9.32
C HIS A 57 11.47 -2.81 8.94
N VAL A 58 11.20 -3.50 7.82
CA VAL A 58 9.82 -3.72 7.36
C VAL A 58 9.05 -4.62 8.33
N ILE A 59 9.70 -5.61 8.96
CA ILE A 59 9.09 -6.41 10.01
C ILE A 59 8.69 -5.51 11.18
N ALA A 60 9.62 -4.69 11.68
CA ALA A 60 9.36 -3.77 12.79
C ALA A 60 8.23 -2.77 12.45
N LEU A 61 8.22 -2.22 11.23
CA LEU A 61 7.19 -1.29 10.76
C LEU A 61 5.80 -1.93 10.75
N VAL A 62 5.66 -3.17 10.27
CA VAL A 62 4.37 -3.86 10.23
C VAL A 62 3.94 -4.37 11.60
N ASP A 63 4.89 -4.80 12.43
CA ASP A 63 4.59 -5.26 13.79
C ASP A 63 4.20 -4.09 14.71
N ALA A 64 4.59 -2.85 14.37
CA ALA A 64 4.13 -1.63 15.04
C ALA A 64 2.70 -1.21 14.64
N ILE A 65 2.11 -1.80 13.58
CA ILE A 65 0.71 -1.54 13.22
C ILE A 65 -0.18 -2.15 14.30
N GLY A 66 -1.00 -1.29 14.93
CA GLY A 66 -1.93 -1.67 15.98
C GLY A 66 -2.98 -2.70 15.57
N GLU A 67 -3.83 -3.06 16.53
CA GLU A 67 -4.90 -4.04 16.29
C GLU A 67 -5.91 -3.54 15.25
N PRO A 68 -6.39 -4.42 14.36
CA PRO A 68 -7.41 -4.10 13.39
C PRO A 68 -8.70 -3.58 14.04
N VAL A 69 -9.22 -2.48 13.51
CA VAL A 69 -10.43 -1.82 13.99
C VAL A 69 -11.66 -2.50 13.40
N PRO A 70 -12.61 -3.00 14.22
CA PRO A 70 -13.85 -3.58 13.71
C PRO A 70 -14.70 -2.54 12.96
N THR A 71 -15.05 -2.80 11.69
CA THR A 71 -15.84 -1.87 10.85
C THR A 71 -17.34 -2.16 10.87
N GLY A 72 -17.86 -2.69 11.97
CA GLY A 72 -19.29 -2.97 12.10
C GLY A 72 -20.12 -1.70 12.35
N ILE A 73 -21.39 -1.71 11.95
CA ILE A 73 -22.32 -0.58 12.14
C ILE A 73 -22.37 -0.15 13.61
N ARG A 74 -22.37 -1.12 14.53
CA ARG A 74 -22.41 -0.86 15.98
C ARG A 74 -21.11 -0.26 16.51
N GLY A 75 -19.96 -0.66 15.97
CA GLY A 75 -18.65 -0.17 16.41
C GLY A 75 -18.28 1.21 15.87
N TYR A 76 -18.95 1.68 14.80
CA TYR A 76 -18.65 2.95 14.17
C TYR A 76 -18.79 4.15 15.10
N ALA A 77 -19.86 4.20 15.90
CA ALA A 77 -20.16 5.36 16.74
C ALA A 77 -19.15 5.55 17.88
N ASP A 78 -18.59 4.45 18.38
CA ASP A 78 -17.66 4.43 19.51
C ASP A 78 -16.19 4.55 19.07
N GLU A 79 -15.92 4.61 17.76
CA GLU A 79 -14.58 4.61 17.20
C GLU A 79 -14.27 5.94 16.49
N PRO A 80 -13.57 6.88 17.16
CA PRO A 80 -13.25 8.20 16.60
C PRO A 80 -12.47 8.13 15.29
N ARG A 81 -11.66 7.09 15.07
CA ARG A 81 -10.88 6.91 13.83
C ARG A 81 -11.78 6.64 12.63
N LEU A 82 -12.79 5.78 12.79
CA LEU A 82 -13.77 5.49 11.74
C LEU A 82 -14.61 6.74 11.44
N ALA A 83 -15.09 7.42 12.48
CA ALA A 83 -15.90 8.63 12.33
C ALA A 83 -15.12 9.84 11.78
N ALA A 84 -13.79 9.82 11.81
CA ALA A 84 -12.95 10.80 11.15
C ALA A 84 -12.75 10.48 9.66
N VAL A 85 -12.51 9.21 9.33
CA VAL A 85 -12.14 8.77 7.98
C VAL A 85 -13.35 8.58 7.07
N PHE A 86 -14.51 8.25 7.61
CA PHE A 86 -15.76 8.03 6.88
C PHE A 86 -16.82 9.05 7.29
N ALA A 87 -17.74 9.36 6.37
CA ALA A 87 -18.79 10.33 6.64
C ALA A 87 -19.93 9.74 7.49
N SER A 88 -20.23 8.46 7.31
CA SER A 88 -21.27 7.73 8.03
C SER A 88 -21.03 6.21 7.97
N PRO A 89 -21.72 5.40 8.79
CA PRO A 89 -21.66 3.94 8.66
C PRO A 89 -22.06 3.44 7.26
N ALA A 90 -23.05 4.07 6.64
CA ALA A 90 -23.51 3.71 5.29
C ALA A 90 -22.45 4.02 4.23
N ASP A 91 -21.84 5.22 4.27
CA ASP A 91 -20.74 5.62 3.38
C ASP A 91 -19.52 4.70 3.56
N MET A 92 -19.21 4.30 4.80
CA MET A 92 -18.16 3.32 5.07
C MET A 92 -18.44 1.99 4.37
N LEU A 93 -19.60 1.38 4.62
CA LEU A 93 -19.93 0.06 4.05
C LEU A 93 -20.03 0.10 2.53
N GLU A 94 -20.57 1.18 1.95
CA GLU A 94 -20.62 1.39 0.50
C GLU A 94 -19.21 1.45 -0.11
N ARG A 95 -18.29 2.21 0.50
CA ARG A 95 -16.90 2.31 0.04
C ARG A 95 -16.15 0.99 0.17
N LEU A 96 -16.30 0.29 1.30
CA LEU A 96 -15.66 -1.00 1.52
C LEU A 96 -16.20 -2.04 0.52
N GLY A 97 -17.52 -2.10 0.34
CA GLY A 97 -18.17 -3.03 -0.58
C GLY A 97 -17.88 -2.77 -2.06
N SER A 98 -17.50 -1.54 -2.41
CA SER A 98 -17.11 -1.15 -3.78
C SER A 98 -15.61 -1.35 -4.07
N ASP A 99 -14.81 -1.79 -3.09
CA ASP A 99 -13.38 -2.01 -3.29
C ASP A 99 -13.11 -3.30 -4.10
N GLN A 100 -12.44 -3.14 -5.24
CA GLN A 100 -12.19 -4.25 -6.16
C GLN A 100 -11.35 -5.36 -5.54
N ALA A 101 -10.35 -5.03 -4.71
CA ALA A 101 -9.47 -6.05 -4.13
C ALA A 101 -10.23 -6.91 -3.10
N LEU A 102 -11.19 -6.31 -2.39
CA LEU A 102 -12.09 -7.03 -1.50
C LEU A 102 -13.04 -7.92 -2.31
N ALA A 103 -13.65 -7.40 -3.37
CA ALA A 103 -14.54 -8.15 -4.25
C ALA A 103 -13.86 -9.37 -4.89
N ASP A 104 -12.63 -9.21 -5.38
CA ASP A 104 -11.82 -10.28 -5.97
C ASP A 104 -11.55 -11.39 -4.94
N LEU A 105 -11.13 -11.04 -3.72
CA LEU A 105 -10.88 -12.00 -2.65
C LEU A 105 -12.14 -12.83 -2.32
N LEU A 106 -13.27 -12.15 -2.18
CA LEU A 106 -14.54 -12.81 -1.83
C LEU A 106 -14.98 -13.75 -2.96
N SER A 107 -14.83 -13.33 -4.22
CA SER A 107 -15.13 -14.15 -5.41
C SER A 107 -14.25 -15.39 -5.51
N ASP A 108 -12.93 -15.24 -5.28
CA ASP A 108 -11.97 -16.36 -5.26
C ASP A 108 -12.29 -17.36 -4.15
N SER A 109 -12.64 -16.86 -2.95
CA SER A 109 -12.99 -17.70 -1.81
C SER A 109 -14.28 -18.50 -2.04
N ALA A 110 -15.28 -17.89 -2.68
CA ALA A 110 -16.53 -18.53 -3.05
C ALA A 110 -16.32 -19.63 -4.10
N THR A 111 -15.47 -19.36 -5.10
CA THR A 111 -15.10 -20.33 -6.14
C THR A 111 -14.38 -21.54 -5.54
N ALA A 112 -13.39 -21.29 -4.67
CA ALA A 112 -12.67 -22.35 -3.98
C ALA A 112 -13.56 -23.19 -3.04
N ALA A 113 -14.59 -22.58 -2.42
CA ALA A 113 -15.58 -23.30 -1.63
C ALA A 113 -16.48 -24.18 -2.50
N ALA A 114 -16.93 -23.68 -3.66
CA ALA A 114 -17.76 -24.43 -4.60
C ALA A 114 -17.05 -25.65 -5.19
N GLU A 115 -15.76 -25.54 -5.50
CA GLU A 115 -14.94 -26.67 -5.97
C GLU A 115 -14.68 -27.75 -4.91
N ARG A 116 -14.78 -27.40 -3.62
CA ARG A 116 -14.58 -28.33 -2.50
C ARG A 116 -15.81 -29.13 -2.11
N LEU A 117 -17.01 -28.79 -2.61
CA LEU A 117 -18.18 -29.64 -2.39
C LEU A 117 -18.03 -30.95 -3.18
N PRO A 118 -18.13 -32.13 -2.52
CA PRO A 118 -18.04 -33.40 -3.23
C PRO A 118 -19.18 -33.51 -4.24
N GLN A 119 -18.84 -33.75 -5.51
CA GLN A 119 -19.80 -34.12 -6.55
C GLN A 119 -20.63 -35.28 -6.03
N ARG A 120 -21.90 -34.99 -5.75
CA ARG A 120 -22.88 -35.94 -5.22
C ARG A 120 -22.90 -37.15 -6.17
N PRO A 121 -22.55 -38.38 -5.74
CA PRO A 121 -22.57 -39.52 -6.64
C PRO A 121 -24.00 -39.74 -7.15
N ALA A 122 -24.14 -39.93 -8.46
CA ALA A 122 -25.41 -40.19 -9.13
C ALA A 122 -26.17 -41.33 -8.42
N PRO A 123 -27.52 -41.25 -8.32
CA PRO A 123 -28.30 -42.26 -7.63
C PRO A 123 -28.12 -43.61 -8.34
N ARG A 124 -27.48 -44.57 -7.66
CA ARG A 124 -27.55 -45.98 -8.06
C ARG A 124 -28.99 -46.44 -7.82
N PHE A 125 -29.70 -46.75 -8.90
CA PHE A 125 -30.97 -47.47 -8.84
C PHE A 125 -30.74 -48.81 -8.13
N ALA A 126 -31.20 -48.91 -6.88
CA ALA A 126 -31.26 -50.15 -6.15
C ALA A 126 -32.51 -50.92 -6.60
N HIS A 127 -32.29 -52.04 -7.29
CA HIS A 127 -33.31 -53.07 -7.44
C HIS A 127 -33.48 -53.83 -6.12
N HIS A 128 -34.74 -54.20 -5.87
CA HIS A 128 -35.23 -55.24 -4.97
C HIS A 128 -35.50 -54.93 -3.49
N SER A 129 -36.81 -55.01 -3.22
CA SER A 129 -37.45 -55.97 -2.31
C SER A 129 -38.05 -55.45 -1.01
N VAL A 130 -39.33 -55.77 -0.93
CA VAL A 130 -40.33 -55.57 0.12
C VAL A 130 -39.96 -56.37 1.38
N ALA A 131 -40.05 -55.72 2.54
CA ALA A 131 -40.53 -56.32 3.78
C ALA A 131 -40.98 -55.24 4.77
N VAL A 132 -42.12 -55.49 5.40
CA VAL A 132 -42.92 -54.66 6.33
C VAL A 132 -42.71 -55.19 7.78
N PRO A 133 -43.02 -54.40 8.84
CA PRO A 133 -42.17 -54.25 10.03
C PRO A 133 -42.64 -54.97 11.30
N VAL A 134 -41.81 -54.96 12.35
CA VAL A 134 -42.23 -55.28 13.73
C VAL A 134 -41.75 -54.19 14.69
N ALA A 135 -42.69 -53.77 15.53
CA ALA A 135 -42.61 -52.74 16.55
C ALA A 135 -41.69 -53.08 17.72
N GLY A 136 -41.12 -52.04 18.35
CA GLY A 136 -40.35 -52.14 19.58
C GLY A 136 -40.35 -50.82 20.34
N THR A 137 -41.29 -50.70 21.26
CA THR A 137 -41.52 -49.62 22.22
C THR A 137 -40.37 -49.51 23.24
N GLY A 138 -39.90 -48.29 23.55
CA GLY A 138 -38.90 -48.09 24.60
C GLY A 138 -38.68 -46.62 24.98
N LYS A 139 -39.40 -46.19 26.01
CA LYS A 139 -39.48 -44.85 26.61
C LYS A 139 -38.42 -44.74 27.72
N GLY A 140 -37.72 -43.62 27.89
CA GLY A 140 -36.86 -43.45 29.08
C GLY A 140 -35.95 -42.21 29.11
N LEU A 141 -36.49 -41.15 29.70
CA LEU A 141 -35.92 -39.87 30.11
C LEU A 141 -34.43 -39.85 30.53
N MET A 142 -33.69 -38.85 30.06
CA MET A 142 -32.66 -38.15 30.83
C MET A 142 -32.86 -36.64 30.66
N GLY A 143 -33.15 -35.96 31.77
CA GLY A 143 -33.11 -34.51 31.89
C GLY A 143 -31.92 -34.11 32.75
N GLN A 144 -30.97 -33.40 32.14
CA GLN A 144 -30.06 -32.41 32.72
C GLN A 144 -29.86 -31.41 31.57
N GLY A 145 -30.15 -30.12 31.67
CA GLY A 145 -29.93 -29.23 32.80
C GLY A 145 -28.85 -28.22 32.38
N GLY A 146 -29.23 -27.35 31.44
CA GLY A 146 -28.57 -26.19 30.85
C GLY A 146 -27.13 -25.83 31.26
N GLY A 147 -26.22 -25.92 30.29
CA GLY A 147 -24.93 -25.25 30.27
C GLY A 147 -24.67 -24.71 28.87
N ASN A 148 -24.53 -23.39 28.76
CA ASN A 148 -24.13 -22.58 27.60
C ASN A 148 -24.68 -22.99 26.23
N ASP A 149 -25.75 -22.31 25.82
CA ASP A 149 -25.98 -22.01 24.40
C ASP A 149 -24.88 -21.01 23.94
N ASP A 150 -23.65 -21.51 23.80
CA ASP A 150 -22.71 -20.97 22.82
C ASP A 150 -23.25 -21.39 21.46
N ASP A 151 -24.00 -20.50 20.81
CA ASP A 151 -24.46 -20.64 19.43
C ASP A 151 -23.23 -20.91 18.52
N PRO A 152 -23.03 -22.13 17.98
CA PRO A 152 -21.91 -22.44 17.11
C PRO A 152 -22.28 -22.09 15.64
N GLY A 153 -23.06 -21.02 15.45
CA GLY A 153 -23.84 -20.76 14.23
C GLY A 153 -23.44 -19.55 13.40
N GLN A 154 -22.47 -18.72 13.84
CA GLN A 154 -21.96 -17.61 13.03
C GLN A 154 -20.44 -17.50 13.18
N GLU A 155 -19.70 -18.35 12.46
CA GLU A 155 -18.37 -17.95 12.00
C GLU A 155 -18.58 -16.79 11.01
N THR A 156 -18.74 -15.57 11.53
CA THR A 156 -18.71 -14.35 10.71
C THR A 156 -17.39 -14.37 9.95
N ASN A 157 -17.46 -14.52 8.63
CA ASN A 157 -16.30 -14.43 7.77
C ASN A 157 -15.76 -12.99 7.90
N HIS A 158 -14.56 -12.84 8.44
CA HIS A 158 -13.91 -11.55 8.66
C HIS A 158 -12.81 -11.35 7.63
N VAL A 159 -12.71 -10.13 7.10
CA VAL A 159 -11.61 -9.74 6.21
C VAL A 159 -10.74 -8.69 6.89
N PHE A 160 -9.44 -8.94 6.89
CA PHE A 160 -8.43 -8.03 7.41
C PHE A 160 -7.82 -7.26 6.25
N ALA A 161 -7.81 -5.93 6.36
CA ALA A 161 -7.24 -5.06 5.35
C ALA A 161 -6.60 -3.83 6.01
N LEU A 162 -5.65 -3.20 5.32
CA LEU A 162 -5.13 -1.90 5.73
C LEU A 162 -5.76 -0.82 4.85
N LEU A 163 -6.53 0.08 5.45
CA LEU A 163 -7.05 1.25 4.76
C LEU A 163 -5.95 2.30 4.66
N LEU A 164 -5.70 2.76 3.43
CA LEU A 164 -4.89 3.94 3.15
C LEU A 164 -5.79 5.07 2.65
N CYS A 165 -5.55 6.28 3.17
CA CYS A 165 -6.24 7.47 2.71
C CYS A 165 -5.29 8.68 2.66
N LYS A 166 -5.59 9.63 1.79
CA LYS A 166 -4.91 10.92 1.74
C LYS A 166 -5.64 11.88 2.67
N ARG A 167 -4.94 12.36 3.69
CA ARG A 167 -5.41 13.48 4.48
C ARG A 167 -5.30 14.79 3.69
N SER A 168 -6.36 15.58 3.72
CA SER A 168 -6.45 16.90 3.09
C SER A 168 -6.91 17.90 4.14
N GLU A 169 -6.28 19.07 4.19
CA GLU A 169 -6.69 20.18 5.04
C GLU A 169 -7.15 21.33 4.17
N ARG A 170 -8.30 21.93 4.51
CA ARG A 170 -8.81 23.09 3.80
C ARG A 170 -9.30 24.14 4.78
N THR A 171 -8.87 25.38 4.58
CA THR A 171 -9.45 26.50 5.33
C THR A 171 -10.86 26.78 4.83
N VAL A 172 -11.81 26.80 5.75
CA VAL A 172 -13.22 27.11 5.53
C VAL A 172 -13.65 28.26 6.45
N LEU A 173 -14.73 28.95 6.08
CA LEU A 173 -15.37 29.94 6.94
C LEU A 173 -16.55 29.27 7.61
N GLY A 174 -16.55 29.27 8.94
CA GLY A 174 -17.58 28.64 9.75
C GLY A 174 -18.15 29.56 10.81
N VAL A 175 -19.00 29.00 11.65
CA VAL A 175 -19.52 29.66 12.83
C VAL A 175 -18.81 29.06 14.03
N ASP A 176 -18.35 29.91 14.94
CA ASP A 176 -17.65 29.48 16.15
C ASP A 176 -18.00 30.33 17.36
N LEU A 177 -17.71 29.80 18.54
CA LEU A 177 -17.80 30.57 19.77
C LEU A 177 -16.46 31.26 20.03
N VAL A 178 -16.43 32.60 19.93
CA VAL A 178 -15.25 33.41 20.26
C VAL A 178 -15.65 34.37 21.39
N ASP A 179 -14.92 34.33 22.51
CA ASP A 179 -15.22 35.11 23.72
C ASP A 179 -16.70 34.98 24.18
N ASP A 180 -17.20 33.74 24.25
CA ASP A 180 -18.61 33.40 24.57
C ASP A 180 -19.67 34.00 23.63
N ARG A 181 -19.28 34.43 22.43
CA ARG A 181 -20.19 34.96 21.40
C ARG A 181 -20.12 34.14 20.12
N ILE A 182 -21.29 33.74 19.63
CA ILE A 182 -21.43 33.08 18.33
C ILE A 182 -20.99 34.08 17.25
N THR A 183 -19.83 33.82 16.67
CA THR A 183 -19.20 34.63 15.65
C THR A 183 -19.28 33.89 14.32
N ARG A 184 -19.72 34.59 13.28
CA ARG A 184 -19.75 34.08 11.90
C ARG A 184 -18.45 34.41 11.18
N ASP A 185 -18.15 33.67 10.12
CA ASP A 185 -16.96 33.85 9.27
C ASP A 185 -15.63 33.63 10.00
N VAL A 186 -15.64 32.73 10.99
CA VAL A 186 -14.41 32.32 11.67
C VAL A 186 -13.63 31.38 10.76
N ARG A 187 -12.33 31.66 10.60
CA ARG A 187 -11.42 30.80 9.82
C ARG A 187 -11.19 29.50 10.58
N GLN A 188 -11.62 28.39 9.99
CA GLN A 188 -11.52 27.05 10.54
C GLN A 188 -10.77 26.14 9.57
N VAL A 189 -10.11 25.11 10.09
CA VAL A 189 -9.42 24.10 9.26
C VAL A 189 -10.27 22.85 9.24
N ALA A 190 -10.91 22.56 8.11
CA ALA A 190 -11.60 21.30 7.88
C ALA A 190 -10.59 20.23 7.45
N VAL A 191 -10.63 19.08 8.10
CA VAL A 191 -9.82 17.91 7.78
C VAL A 191 -10.69 16.88 7.06
N SER A 192 -10.23 16.39 5.91
CA SER A 192 -10.89 15.30 5.19
C SER A 192 -9.90 14.18 4.88
N PHE A 193 -10.44 12.98 4.71
CA PHE A 193 -9.69 11.82 4.27
C PHE A 193 -10.28 11.36 2.95
N ASP A 194 -9.46 11.43 1.89
CA ASP A 194 -9.87 11.15 0.53
C ASP A 194 -9.08 9.97 -0.04
N ARG A 195 -9.47 9.45 -1.20
CA ARG A 195 -8.78 8.34 -1.89
C ARG A 195 -8.61 7.11 -0.99
N HIS A 196 -9.69 6.69 -0.33
CA HIS A 196 -9.77 5.43 0.39
C HIS A 196 -9.37 4.28 -0.52
N ARG A 197 -8.39 3.49 -0.08
CA ARG A 197 -7.94 2.30 -0.80
C ARG A 197 -7.64 1.20 0.20
N LEU A 198 -8.25 0.03 0.01
CA LEU A 198 -7.89 -1.14 0.79
C LEU A 198 -6.61 -1.77 0.25
N LEU A 199 -5.77 -2.19 1.18
CA LEU A 199 -4.48 -2.75 0.88
C LEU A 199 -4.41 -4.19 1.41
N ASP A 200 -4.18 -5.16 0.52
CA ASP A 200 -4.13 -6.61 0.82
C ASP A 200 -5.29 -7.15 1.69
N PRO A 201 -6.56 -7.08 1.24
CA PRO A 201 -7.64 -7.80 1.93
C PRO A 201 -7.31 -9.29 2.04
N MET A 202 -7.42 -9.86 3.24
CA MET A 202 -7.14 -11.28 3.52
C MET A 202 -8.12 -11.85 4.54
N LEU A 203 -8.41 -13.15 4.46
CA LEU A 203 -9.29 -13.87 5.41
C LEU A 203 -8.63 -14.19 6.76
N SER A 204 -7.35 -13.84 6.94
CA SER A 204 -6.58 -14.10 8.14
C SER A 204 -5.66 -12.93 8.45
N GLU A 205 -5.68 -12.44 9.69
CA GLU A 205 -4.82 -11.35 10.13
C GLU A 205 -3.33 -11.70 9.97
N THR A 206 -2.97 -12.95 10.28
CA THR A 206 -1.58 -13.41 10.18
C THR A 206 -1.06 -13.38 8.74
N GLU A 207 -1.89 -13.80 7.78
CA GLU A 207 -1.56 -13.71 6.36
C GLU A 207 -1.58 -12.26 5.87
N HIS A 208 -2.51 -11.42 6.35
CA HIS A 208 -2.51 -9.98 6.10
C HIS A 208 -1.19 -9.32 6.51
N ARG A 209 -0.76 -9.50 7.75
CA ARG A 209 0.52 -8.96 8.26
C ARG A 209 1.70 -9.46 7.46
N ARG A 210 1.72 -10.74 7.06
CA ARG A 210 2.75 -11.28 6.15
C ARG A 210 2.74 -10.58 4.79
N HIS A 211 1.57 -10.36 4.21
CA HIS A 211 1.43 -9.69 2.92
C HIS A 211 1.91 -8.23 3.00
N LEU A 212 1.58 -7.51 4.08
CA LEU A 212 2.12 -6.18 4.35
C LEU A 212 3.65 -6.17 4.43
N LYS A 213 4.27 -7.14 5.11
CA LYS A 213 5.74 -7.25 5.19
C LYS A 213 6.37 -7.44 3.82
N ARG A 214 5.78 -8.29 2.98
CA ARG A 214 6.24 -8.45 1.59
C ARG A 214 6.09 -7.17 0.80
N ARG A 215 4.94 -6.50 0.91
CA ARG A 215 4.66 -5.26 0.19
C ARG A 215 5.57 -4.12 0.61
N GLY A 216 5.88 -3.99 1.90
CA GLY A 216 6.84 -3.00 2.40
C GLY A 216 8.22 -3.18 1.78
N PHE A 217 8.72 -4.42 1.71
CA PHE A 217 9.98 -4.73 1.05
C PHE A 217 9.94 -4.42 -0.46
N ASP A 218 8.86 -4.81 -1.14
CA ASP A 218 8.66 -4.52 -2.57
C ASP A 218 8.57 -3.02 -2.85
N HIS A 219 8.01 -2.25 -1.91
CA HIS A 219 7.94 -0.80 -2.01
C HIS A 219 9.33 -0.17 -1.94
N LEU A 220 10.22 -0.64 -1.06
CA LEU A 220 11.62 -0.20 -1.04
C LEU A 220 12.32 -0.46 -2.39
N LEU A 221 12.08 -1.62 -3.00
CA LEU A 221 12.62 -1.92 -4.33
C LEU A 221 12.03 -1.01 -5.42
N THR A 222 10.75 -0.67 -5.30
CA THR A 222 10.09 0.29 -6.18
C THR A 222 10.71 1.70 -6.04
N LEU A 223 11.03 2.13 -4.82
CA LEU A 223 11.75 3.40 -4.59
C LEU A 223 13.15 3.38 -5.23
N ALA A 224 13.86 2.26 -5.14
CA ALA A 224 15.16 2.09 -5.82
C ALA A 224 15.01 2.18 -7.35
N LEU A 225 14.00 1.50 -7.92
CA LEU A 225 13.67 1.59 -9.35
C LEU A 225 13.39 3.03 -9.78
N THR A 226 12.59 3.78 -9.02
CA THR A 226 12.27 5.18 -9.32
C THR A 226 13.55 6.03 -9.37
N ARG A 227 14.43 5.89 -8.37
CA ARG A 227 15.73 6.60 -8.35
C ARG A 227 16.64 6.22 -9.52
N MET A 228 16.66 4.94 -9.92
CA MET A 228 17.43 4.52 -11.10
C MET A 228 16.89 5.15 -12.39
N ALA A 229 15.56 5.18 -12.54
CA ALA A 229 14.92 5.80 -13.69
C ALA A 229 15.23 7.31 -13.75
N GLU A 230 15.23 8.01 -12.62
CA GLU A 230 15.62 9.42 -12.54
C GLU A 230 17.06 9.65 -13.03
N VAL A 231 18.01 8.82 -12.62
CA VAL A 231 19.41 8.89 -13.09
C VAL A 231 19.51 8.66 -14.61
N GLN A 232 18.75 7.71 -15.15
CA GLN A 232 18.73 7.44 -16.59
C GLN A 232 18.14 8.60 -17.39
N VAL A 233 17.11 9.26 -16.86
CA VAL A 233 16.52 10.46 -17.48
C VAL A 233 17.54 11.59 -17.50
N GLU A 234 18.24 11.84 -16.39
CA GLU A 234 19.29 12.87 -16.30
C GLU A 234 20.41 12.61 -17.31
N GLU A 235 20.88 11.37 -17.43
CA GLU A 235 21.90 10.99 -18.43
C GLU A 235 21.42 11.29 -19.86
N ALA A 236 20.19 10.93 -20.20
CA ALA A 236 19.61 11.18 -21.51
C ALA A 236 19.48 12.69 -21.81
N ASP A 237 19.11 13.49 -20.81
CA ASP A 237 19.03 14.96 -20.94
C ASP A 237 20.40 15.60 -21.15
N LEU A 238 21.41 15.19 -20.39
CA LEU A 238 22.78 15.65 -20.55
C LEU A 238 23.34 15.30 -21.94
N LEU A 239 23.04 14.10 -22.46
CA LEU A 239 23.40 13.69 -23.81
C LEU A 239 22.72 14.58 -24.87
N ARG A 240 21.42 14.85 -24.72
CA ARG A 240 20.66 15.78 -25.59
C ARG A 240 21.27 17.18 -25.58
N GLN A 241 21.57 17.72 -24.41
CA GLN A 241 22.16 19.06 -24.25
C GLN A 241 23.55 19.13 -24.90
N ARG A 242 24.42 18.12 -24.66
CA ARG A 242 25.73 18.03 -25.30
C ARG A 242 25.63 18.06 -26.82
N ASP A 243 24.73 17.27 -27.40
CA ASP A 243 24.58 17.17 -28.84
C ASP A 243 24.03 18.46 -29.46
N LEU A 244 23.14 19.16 -28.75
CA LEU A 244 22.66 20.48 -29.15
C LEU A 244 23.79 21.52 -29.15
N LEU A 245 24.57 21.60 -28.06
CA LEU A 245 25.70 22.53 -27.94
C LEU A 245 26.79 22.24 -28.98
N ARG A 246 27.07 20.96 -29.27
CA ARG A 246 28.00 20.57 -30.34
C ARG A 246 27.52 21.05 -31.71
N ARG A 247 26.24 20.87 -32.03
CA ARG A 247 25.65 21.38 -33.29
C ARG A 247 25.71 22.91 -33.37
N LYS A 248 25.38 23.61 -32.28
CA LYS A 248 25.46 25.08 -32.19
C LYS A 248 26.89 25.58 -32.42
N ARG A 249 27.88 24.98 -31.74
CA ARG A 249 29.30 25.30 -31.93
C ARG A 249 29.76 25.04 -33.37
N ALA A 250 29.38 23.89 -33.95
CA ALA A 250 29.74 23.55 -35.32
C ALA A 250 29.08 24.48 -36.36
N ALA A 251 27.91 25.06 -36.08
CA ALA A 251 27.28 26.08 -36.90
C ALA A 251 28.01 27.44 -36.78
N LEU A 252 28.39 27.84 -35.56
CA LEU A 252 29.17 29.05 -35.31
C LEU A 252 30.56 29.00 -35.97
N GLN A 253 31.24 27.85 -35.91
CA GLN A 253 32.56 27.65 -36.53
C GLN A 253 32.53 27.66 -38.06
N ARG A 254 31.41 27.26 -38.69
CA ARG A 254 31.22 27.28 -40.15
C ARG A 254 30.80 28.65 -40.69
N GLY A 255 30.75 29.69 -39.85
CA GLY A 255 30.48 31.07 -40.26
C GLY A 255 29.04 31.38 -40.70
N GLY A 256 28.12 30.41 -40.58
CA GLY A 256 26.76 30.50 -41.15
C GLY A 256 25.71 31.15 -40.27
N TRP A 257 26.08 32.00 -39.30
CA TRP A 257 25.10 32.73 -38.49
C TRP A 257 24.71 34.02 -39.22
N SER A 258 23.70 33.93 -40.09
CA SER A 258 23.10 35.08 -40.76
C SER A 258 21.58 34.95 -40.76
N PHE A 259 20.91 35.85 -40.05
CA PHE A 259 20.01 36.85 -40.61
C PHE A 259 19.94 37.97 -39.57
N GLU A 260 20.58 39.10 -39.87
CA GLU A 260 20.51 40.40 -39.17
C GLU A 260 20.46 40.36 -37.63
N ALA A 261 21.61 40.57 -36.99
CA ALA A 261 21.63 40.98 -35.59
C ALA A 261 22.54 42.19 -35.45
N GLY A 262 21.93 43.35 -35.14
CA GLY A 262 22.64 44.40 -34.42
C GLY A 262 23.27 43.83 -33.15
N ASP A 263 24.27 44.56 -32.65
CA ASP A 263 25.34 44.20 -31.70
C ASP A 263 24.95 43.59 -30.32
N ALA A 264 23.74 43.08 -30.14
CA ALA A 264 23.27 42.41 -28.93
C ALA A 264 23.34 40.88 -29.06
N GLY A 265 24.46 40.28 -28.63
CA GLY A 265 24.48 38.90 -28.14
C GLY A 265 24.91 37.81 -29.13
N ARG A 266 26.07 37.97 -29.80
CA ARG A 266 26.77 36.79 -30.34
C ARG A 266 27.09 35.83 -29.18
N PRO A 267 26.63 34.56 -29.22
CA PRO A 267 27.00 33.58 -28.19
C PRO A 267 28.52 33.39 -28.20
N ASP A 268 29.16 33.55 -27.05
CA ASP A 268 30.61 33.39 -26.91
C ASP A 268 31.01 31.90 -27.13
N PRO A 269 31.82 31.58 -28.15
CA PRO A 269 32.27 30.22 -28.38
C PRO A 269 33.11 29.65 -27.23
N ALA A 270 33.80 30.49 -26.45
CA ALA A 270 34.54 30.03 -25.26
C ALA A 270 33.58 29.62 -24.13
N ALA A 271 32.54 30.40 -23.85
CA ALA A 271 31.48 30.02 -22.91
C ALA A 271 30.80 28.69 -23.26
N LEU A 272 30.46 28.48 -24.56
CA LEU A 272 29.88 27.21 -25.02
C LEU A 272 30.84 26.03 -24.88
N GLN A 273 32.15 26.26 -25.02
CA GLN A 273 33.18 25.24 -24.83
C GLN A 273 33.29 24.83 -23.35
N THR A 274 33.30 25.80 -22.45
CA THR A 274 33.29 25.56 -20.99
C THR A 274 32.08 24.75 -20.56
N GLU A 275 30.88 25.09 -21.07
CA GLU A 275 29.65 24.35 -20.78
C GLU A 275 29.71 22.90 -21.32
N LEU A 276 30.23 22.71 -22.53
CA LEU A 276 30.45 21.38 -23.11
C LEU A 276 31.42 20.52 -22.30
N GLU A 277 32.50 21.12 -21.79
CA GLU A 277 33.47 20.44 -20.92
C GLU A 277 32.83 20.02 -19.60
N ALA A 278 32.05 20.91 -18.98
CA ALA A 278 31.31 20.60 -17.75
C ALA A 278 30.29 19.46 -17.96
N ILE A 279 29.52 19.47 -19.05
CA ILE A 279 28.57 18.38 -19.37
C ILE A 279 29.32 17.07 -19.67
N THR A 280 30.44 17.14 -20.39
CA THR A 280 31.26 15.95 -20.69
C THR A 280 31.83 15.36 -19.41
N GLN A 281 32.27 16.20 -18.46
CA GLN A 281 32.74 15.75 -17.15
C GLN A 281 31.62 15.10 -16.34
N ARG A 282 30.40 15.69 -16.31
CA ARG A 282 29.22 15.08 -15.68
C ARG A 282 28.85 13.73 -16.30
N LEU A 283 28.80 13.65 -17.64
CA LEU A 283 28.55 12.40 -18.36
C LEU A 283 29.65 11.35 -18.11
N SER A 284 30.91 11.75 -17.94
CA SER A 284 31.99 10.82 -17.59
C SER A 284 31.88 10.27 -16.17
N ALA A 285 31.39 11.08 -15.23
CA ALA A 285 31.09 10.63 -13.87
C ALA A 285 29.92 9.64 -13.84
N LEU A 286 28.95 9.81 -14.75
CA LEU A 286 27.84 8.88 -14.98
C LEU A 286 28.26 7.65 -15.83
N GLY A 287 29.32 7.76 -16.65
CA GLY A 287 29.49 6.97 -17.87
C GLY A 287 30.53 5.83 -17.88
N ALA A 288 30.00 4.62 -18.01
CA ALA A 288 30.41 3.39 -18.72
C ALA A 288 29.35 2.34 -18.34
N ASP A 289 29.00 1.33 -19.15
CA ASP A 289 27.98 0.32 -18.74
C ASP A 289 28.30 -0.30 -17.36
N ASN A 290 29.59 -0.53 -17.10
CA ASN A 290 30.08 -0.98 -15.79
C ASN A 290 29.89 0.08 -14.67
N ASN A 291 29.98 1.37 -14.99
CA ASN A 291 29.77 2.46 -14.04
C ASN A 291 28.27 2.67 -13.76
N LEU A 292 27.41 2.49 -14.77
CA LEU A 292 25.96 2.54 -14.62
C LEU A 292 25.46 1.38 -13.74
N LEU A 293 25.90 0.14 -14.00
CA LEU A 293 25.55 -1.00 -13.15
C LEU A 293 26.03 -0.82 -11.72
N ARG A 294 27.24 -0.28 -11.51
CA ARG A 294 27.74 0.06 -10.17
C ARG A 294 26.90 1.14 -9.51
N THR A 295 26.43 2.12 -10.27
CA THR A 295 25.52 3.17 -9.79
C THR A 295 24.16 2.58 -9.40
N HIS A 296 23.58 1.71 -10.23
CA HIS A 296 22.36 0.99 -9.88
C HIS A 296 22.56 0.16 -8.61
N LEU A 297 23.65 -0.63 -8.50
CA LEU A 297 23.94 -1.41 -7.30
C LEU A 297 24.02 -0.52 -6.06
N ARG A 298 24.72 0.61 -6.17
CA ARG A 298 24.82 1.61 -5.09
C ARG A 298 23.44 2.14 -4.68
N ILE A 299 22.57 2.49 -5.63
CA ILE A 299 21.20 2.95 -5.33
C ILE A 299 20.43 1.88 -4.56
N VAL A 300 20.47 0.61 -4.98
CA VAL A 300 19.80 -0.48 -4.25
C VAL A 300 20.37 -0.63 -2.83
N VAL A 301 21.70 -0.61 -2.70
CA VAL A 301 22.38 -0.71 -1.40
C VAL A 301 21.95 0.44 -0.49
N GLU A 302 21.98 1.68 -0.98
CA GLU A 302 21.61 2.88 -0.20
C GLU A 302 20.14 2.82 0.25
N VAL A 303 19.22 2.52 -0.67
CA VAL A 303 17.78 2.42 -0.37
C VAL A 303 17.49 1.33 0.67
N LEU A 304 18.08 0.14 0.52
CA LEU A 304 17.82 -0.97 1.44
C LEU A 304 18.54 -0.82 2.78
N GLN A 305 19.77 -0.30 2.77
CA GLN A 305 20.54 -0.10 3.99
C GLN A 305 19.94 0.98 4.89
N ASP A 306 19.35 2.02 4.29
CA ASP A 306 18.73 3.13 4.99
C ASP A 306 17.20 3.09 4.89
N ALA A 307 16.62 1.88 4.92
CA ALA A 307 15.19 1.64 4.84
C ALA A 307 14.34 2.51 5.80
N PRO A 308 14.77 2.81 7.05
CA PRO A 308 14.05 3.72 7.94
C PRO A 308 13.84 5.14 7.39
N GLN A 309 14.76 5.66 6.58
CA GLN A 309 14.59 6.96 5.93
C GLN A 309 13.80 6.86 4.62
N GLN A 310 13.63 5.66 4.07
CA GLN A 310 12.90 5.44 2.82
C GLN A 310 11.40 5.26 3.03
N LEU A 311 11.03 4.55 4.10
CA LEU A 311 9.65 4.20 4.43
C LEU A 311 9.51 4.15 5.96
N TRP A 312 8.72 5.04 6.54
CA TRP A 312 8.47 5.05 7.99
C TRP A 312 7.00 5.30 8.28
N ALA A 313 6.59 5.05 9.52
CA ALA A 313 5.29 5.46 10.02
C ALA A 313 5.48 6.41 11.20
N GLU A 314 4.66 7.45 11.26
CA GLU A 314 4.65 8.40 12.37
C GLU A 314 3.25 8.52 12.99
N PRO A 315 3.15 8.70 14.31
CA PRO A 315 1.86 8.89 14.95
C PRO A 315 1.27 10.25 14.55
N LEU A 316 -0.02 10.26 14.26
CA LEU A 316 -0.82 11.44 13.95
C LEU A 316 -1.92 11.58 14.99
N THR A 317 -1.91 12.66 15.76
CA THR A 317 -3.00 12.99 16.69
C THR A 317 -3.73 14.22 16.19
N LEU A 318 -5.03 14.09 15.98
CA LEU A 318 -5.91 15.18 15.60
C LEU A 318 -6.93 15.43 16.72
N SER A 319 -7.29 16.71 16.89
CA SER A 319 -8.37 17.13 17.79
C SER A 319 -9.45 17.71 16.91
N LEU A 320 -10.47 16.90 16.60
CA LEU A 320 -11.50 17.22 15.62
C LEU A 320 -12.85 17.36 16.31
N ASP A 321 -13.75 18.22 15.85
CA ASP A 321 -15.16 18.12 16.26
C ASP A 321 -15.93 17.06 15.44
N ALA A 322 -17.24 16.95 15.69
CA ALA A 322 -18.12 16.05 14.95
C ALA A 322 -18.20 16.34 13.44
N MET A 323 -17.83 17.55 13.01
CA MET A 323 -17.78 17.99 11.61
C MET A 323 -16.39 17.88 10.98
N ASN A 324 -15.44 17.23 11.66
CA ASN A 324 -14.03 17.14 11.25
C ASN A 324 -13.34 18.51 11.13
N ILE A 325 -13.77 19.50 11.91
CA ILE A 325 -13.05 20.77 12.05
C ILE A 325 -12.00 20.62 13.13
N GLN A 326 -10.78 21.08 12.86
CA GLN A 326 -9.69 21.13 13.83
C GLN A 326 -10.04 22.07 14.99
N ARG A 327 -9.93 21.55 16.22
CA ARG A 327 -10.17 22.25 17.48
C ARG A 327 -8.90 22.33 18.33
N ASP A 328 -8.95 23.15 19.37
CA ASP A 328 -7.97 23.08 20.45
C ASP A 328 -8.06 21.72 21.13
N ALA A 329 -6.94 21.22 21.66
CA ALA A 329 -6.93 19.92 22.32
C ALA A 329 -7.75 19.89 23.62
N ASN A 330 -8.01 21.03 24.25
CA ASN A 330 -8.80 21.12 25.48
C ASN A 330 -10.26 21.53 25.24
N ASP A 331 -10.68 21.67 23.98
CA ASP A 331 -12.04 22.01 23.63
C ASP A 331 -12.98 20.85 23.99
N ALA A 332 -14.09 21.14 24.69
CA ALA A 332 -15.06 20.14 25.11
C ALA A 332 -15.74 19.42 23.93
N SER A 333 -15.74 20.03 22.74
CA SER A 333 -16.27 19.44 21.51
C SER A 333 -15.24 18.60 20.73
N ALA A 334 -13.96 18.62 21.14
CA ALA A 334 -12.90 17.90 20.45
C ALA A 334 -12.91 16.39 20.80
N ARG A 335 -13.04 15.55 19.76
CA ARG A 335 -12.62 14.16 19.79
C ARG A 335 -11.14 14.05 19.44
N HIS A 336 -10.39 13.29 20.24
CA HIS A 336 -9.02 12.94 19.93
C HIS A 336 -8.98 11.73 19.00
N VAL A 337 -8.33 11.89 17.86
CA VAL A 337 -8.21 10.85 16.83
C VAL A 337 -6.74 10.50 16.69
N HIS A 338 -6.39 9.28 17.06
CA HIS A 338 -5.03 8.76 16.99
C HIS A 338 -4.89 7.84 15.78
N LEU A 339 -4.09 8.26 14.80
CA LEU A 339 -3.85 7.56 13.55
C LEU A 339 -2.34 7.40 13.36
N TRP A 340 -1.97 6.70 12.29
CA TRP A 340 -0.59 6.61 11.83
C TRP A 340 -0.51 7.14 10.40
N GLU A 341 0.56 7.84 10.06
CA GLU A 341 0.86 8.25 8.69
C GLU A 341 2.04 7.44 8.16
N LEU A 342 1.80 6.69 7.08
CA LEU A 342 2.86 6.09 6.26
C LEU A 342 3.51 7.18 5.43
N CYS A 343 4.82 7.34 5.62
CA CYS A 343 5.62 8.35 4.96
C CYS A 343 6.72 7.69 4.12
N THR A 344 7.05 8.32 2.99
CA THR A 344 8.14 7.85 2.11
C THR A 344 9.10 8.97 1.78
N ALA A 345 10.35 8.62 1.43
CA ALA A 345 11.35 9.58 0.97
C ALA A 345 10.94 10.37 -0.29
N ALA A 346 9.95 9.87 -1.05
CA ALA A 346 9.37 10.58 -2.20
C ALA A 346 8.34 11.67 -1.78
N GLY A 347 8.18 11.94 -0.48
CA GLY A 347 7.25 12.93 0.05
C GLY A 347 5.79 12.47 0.08
N ARG A 348 5.52 11.18 -0.17
CA ARG A 348 4.18 10.61 -0.11
C ARG A 348 3.80 10.37 1.35
N ARG A 349 2.64 10.89 1.75
CA ARG A 349 2.05 10.69 3.09
C ARG A 349 0.64 10.15 2.96
N GLU A 350 0.36 9.03 3.60
CA GLU A 350 -0.98 8.43 3.65
C GLU A 350 -1.32 8.01 5.07
N THR A 351 -2.52 8.34 5.50
CA THR A 351 -3.06 7.89 6.78
C THR A 351 -3.44 6.41 6.68
N MET A 352 -3.02 5.64 7.68
CA MET A 352 -3.21 4.20 7.82
C MET A 352 -4.25 3.90 8.89
N LEU A 353 -5.17 2.98 8.58
CA LEU A 353 -6.08 2.41 9.57
C LEU A 353 -6.24 0.90 9.31
N PRO A 354 -5.75 0.01 10.19
CA PRO A 354 -5.98 -1.43 10.04
C PRO A 354 -7.46 -1.72 10.33
N LEU A 355 -8.11 -2.53 9.48
CA LEU A 355 -9.54 -2.81 9.53
C LEU A 355 -9.78 -4.31 9.71
N ASN A 356 -10.79 -4.63 10.52
CA ASN A 356 -11.44 -5.93 10.58
C ASN A 356 -12.88 -5.79 10.06
N ILE A 357 -13.14 -6.35 8.89
CA ILE A 357 -14.35 -6.13 8.11
C ILE A 357 -15.26 -7.37 8.21
N PRO A 358 -16.41 -7.30 8.90
CA PRO A 358 -17.38 -8.39 8.90
C PRO A 358 -18.05 -8.48 7.53
N VAL A 359 -17.82 -9.58 6.80
CA VAL A 359 -18.35 -9.75 5.43
C VAL A 359 -19.88 -9.75 5.41
N ALA A 360 -20.53 -10.18 6.49
CA ALA A 360 -21.98 -10.20 6.61
C ALA A 360 -22.63 -8.80 6.59
N GLU A 361 -21.87 -7.75 6.91
CA GLU A 361 -22.37 -6.36 6.93
C GLU A 361 -22.08 -5.61 5.63
N LEU A 362 -21.29 -6.19 4.72
CA LEU A 362 -21.02 -5.57 3.43
C LEU A 362 -22.28 -5.58 2.56
N PRO A 363 -22.52 -4.50 1.78
CA PRO A 363 -23.61 -4.50 0.83
C PRO A 363 -23.44 -5.65 -0.16
N ALA A 364 -24.55 -6.27 -0.57
CA ALA A 364 -24.52 -7.27 -1.61
C ALA A 364 -23.91 -6.64 -2.88
N HIS A 365 -22.88 -7.29 -3.43
CA HIS A 365 -22.22 -6.81 -4.64
C HIS A 365 -23.25 -6.86 -5.78
N GLU A 366 -23.81 -5.72 -6.18
CA GLU A 366 -24.60 -5.68 -7.40
C GLU A 366 -23.65 -5.90 -8.57
N ASP A 367 -23.75 -7.08 -9.15
CA ASP A 367 -23.05 -7.44 -10.37
C ASP A 367 -23.29 -6.32 -11.40
N LEU A 368 -22.23 -5.75 -12.00
CA LEU A 368 -22.33 -4.62 -12.94
C LEU A 368 -23.30 -4.92 -14.10
N VAL A 369 -23.47 -6.20 -14.43
CA VAL A 369 -24.46 -6.72 -15.39
C VAL A 369 -25.90 -6.51 -14.91
N THR A 370 -26.15 -6.69 -13.61
CA THR A 370 -27.46 -6.48 -12.97
C THR A 370 -27.77 -4.99 -12.85
N ALA A 371 -26.79 -4.16 -12.50
CA ALA A 371 -26.93 -2.70 -12.48
C ALA A 371 -27.22 -2.13 -13.89
N ALA A 372 -26.50 -2.61 -14.91
CA ALA A 372 -26.74 -2.20 -16.30
C ALA A 372 -28.14 -2.60 -16.81
N ARG A 373 -28.70 -3.73 -16.35
CA ARG A 373 -30.07 -4.16 -16.70
C ARG A 373 -31.16 -3.24 -16.13
N ARG A 374 -30.93 -2.55 -15.00
CA ARG A 374 -31.89 -1.57 -14.45
C ARG A 374 -31.97 -0.27 -15.24
N TYR A 375 -30.93 0.08 -16.01
CA TYR A 375 -30.92 1.28 -16.86
C TYR A 375 -31.35 1.00 -18.31
N LEU A 376 -31.57 -0.27 -18.67
CA LEU A 376 -31.99 -0.70 -20.00
C LEU A 376 -33.47 -1.11 -20.08
N TYR A 377 -34.26 -0.86 -19.03
CA TYR A 377 -35.72 -1.05 -19.03
C TYR A 377 -36.46 0.16 -18.48
#